data_AF-A0ABC8Z3L9-F1
#
_entry.id   AF-A0ABC8Z3L9-F1
#
_cell.length_a   1.000
_cell.length_b   1.000
_cell.length_c   1.000
_cell.angle_alpha   90.00
_cell.angle_beta   90.00
_cell.angle_gamma   90.00
#
_symmetry.space_group_name_H-M   'P 1'
#
loop_
_entity.id
_entity.type
_entity.pdbx_description
1 polymer ?
#
loop_
_entity_poly.entity_id
_entity_poly.type
_entity_poly.pdbx_seq_one_letter_code
_entity_poly.pdbx_strand_id
1 'polypeptide(L)'
;MGSEPVFDIVSRSVVRITIQQSNKKKDNIYRCGTILNCDPDRAFVITDGYKLEEKIGACMVIVKFPDKTKVYPCSKYCRIENGMLGILCVPEIDKTFDVNLVKGIQVCDRVLEMSEKIFVYEGVHRRLVSGYITNFDEDYFSHNCGVVELAEYGAPVVNRTGEFVGMSCSLEYHLSATVVSALTNIFERIRETLYSVQ
;
A
#
# COMPACT_ATOMS: atom_id res chain seq x y z
N MET A 1 28.44 1.41 -9.84
CA MET A 1 27.21 0.67 -9.47
C MET A 1 26.04 1.53 -9.91
N GLY A 2 25.27 1.09 -10.90
CA GLY A 2 24.11 1.86 -11.38
C GLY A 2 23.01 1.83 -10.32
N SER A 3 22.41 2.97 -10.03
CA SER A 3 21.19 3.05 -9.20
C SER A 3 20.10 2.21 -9.85
N GLU A 4 19.46 1.34 -9.06
CA GLU A 4 18.30 0.59 -9.53
C GLU A 4 17.18 1.55 -9.97
N PRO A 5 16.51 1.31 -11.11
CA PRO A 5 15.40 2.15 -11.55
C PRO A 5 14.30 2.24 -10.48
N VAL A 6 13.79 3.45 -10.21
CA VAL A 6 12.72 3.67 -9.22
C VAL A 6 11.52 2.75 -9.44
N PHE A 7 11.18 2.47 -10.71
CA PHE A 7 10.12 1.54 -11.04
C PHE A 7 10.36 0.11 -10.50
N ASP A 8 11.59 -0.39 -10.57
CA ASP A 8 11.94 -1.74 -10.11
C ASP A 8 11.90 -1.83 -8.58
N ILE A 9 12.30 -0.76 -7.89
CA ILE A 9 12.16 -0.63 -6.42
C ILE A 9 10.69 -0.72 -6.03
N VAL A 10 9.83 0.10 -6.65
CA VAL A 10 8.42 0.21 -6.27
C VAL A 10 7.64 -1.03 -6.68
N SER A 11 7.85 -1.57 -7.89
CA SER A 11 7.06 -2.68 -8.41
C SER A 11 7.24 -3.99 -7.64
N ARG A 12 8.36 -4.16 -6.93
CA ARG A 12 8.62 -5.29 -6.00
C ARG A 12 8.01 -5.08 -4.61
N SER A 13 7.55 -3.86 -4.32
CA SER A 13 6.99 -3.47 -3.02
C SER A 13 5.49 -3.19 -3.08
N VAL A 14 4.85 -3.48 -4.22
CA VAL A 14 3.40 -3.26 -4.42
C VAL A 14 2.68 -4.58 -4.65
N VAL A 15 1.59 -4.77 -3.92
CA VAL A 15 0.70 -5.91 -4.07
C VAL A 15 -0.65 -5.50 -4.68
N ARG A 16 -1.35 -6.48 -5.24
CA ARG A 16 -2.76 -6.33 -5.63
C ARG A 16 -3.63 -6.95 -4.56
N ILE A 17 -4.57 -6.17 -4.03
CA ILE A 17 -5.49 -6.61 -3.00
C ILE A 17 -6.89 -6.72 -3.61
N THR A 18 -7.55 -7.84 -3.37
CA THR A 18 -8.97 -8.05 -3.66
C THR A 18 -9.69 -8.35 -2.36
N ILE A 19 -10.72 -7.58 -2.06
CA ILE A 19 -11.56 -7.76 -0.87
C ILE A 19 -12.94 -8.17 -1.37
N GLN A 20 -13.33 -9.41 -1.11
CA GLN A 20 -14.61 -9.95 -1.50
C GLN A 20 -15.61 -9.74 -0.38
N GLN A 21 -16.60 -8.87 -0.60
CA GLN A 21 -17.67 -8.59 0.36
C GLN A 21 -18.87 -9.55 0.21
N SER A 22 -19.00 -10.20 -0.95
CA SER A 22 -20.04 -11.19 -1.25
C SER A 22 -19.56 -12.15 -2.35
N ASN A 23 -20.35 -13.18 -2.65
CA ASN A 23 -20.07 -14.09 -3.78
C ASN A 23 -20.27 -13.42 -5.16
N LYS A 24 -20.80 -12.19 -5.22
CA LYS A 24 -21.02 -11.47 -6.48
C LYS A 24 -19.79 -10.62 -6.80
N LYS A 25 -19.16 -10.88 -7.96
CA LYS A 25 -17.96 -10.18 -8.44
C LYS A 25 -18.04 -8.65 -8.43
N LYS A 26 -19.23 -8.09 -8.62
CA LYS A 26 -19.48 -6.63 -8.62
C LYS A 26 -19.30 -5.98 -7.24
N ASP A 27 -19.33 -6.76 -6.17
CA ASP A 27 -19.19 -6.27 -4.79
C ASP A 27 -17.72 -6.36 -4.33
N ASN A 28 -16.81 -6.80 -5.20
CA ASN A 28 -15.38 -6.86 -4.88
C ASN A 28 -14.76 -5.47 -4.91
N ILE A 29 -13.98 -5.17 -3.89
CA ILE A 29 -13.15 -3.97 -3.82
C ILE A 29 -11.73 -4.35 -4.28
N TYR A 30 -11.17 -3.56 -5.17
CA TYR A 30 -9.80 -3.70 -5.65
C TYR A 30 -8.96 -2.53 -5.14
N ARG A 31 -7.77 -2.85 -4.62
CA ARG A 31 -6.81 -1.87 -4.09
C ARG A 31 -5.39 -2.24 -4.49
N CYS A 32 -4.54 -1.23 -4.58
CA CYS A 32 -3.10 -1.43 -4.46
C CYS A 32 -2.74 -1.48 -2.97
N GLY A 33 -1.76 -2.29 -2.61
CA GLY A 33 -1.17 -2.29 -1.28
C GLY A 33 0.32 -2.09 -1.35
N THR A 34 0.89 -1.57 -0.26
CA THR A 34 2.32 -1.31 -0.13
C THR A 34 2.91 -2.25 0.90
N ILE A 35 4.01 -2.92 0.56
CA ILE A 35 4.75 -3.79 1.47
C ILE A 35 5.70 -2.90 2.28
N LEU A 36 5.54 -2.84 3.60
CA LEU A 36 6.46 -2.08 4.46
C LEU A 36 7.59 -2.96 5.00
N ASN A 37 7.33 -4.25 5.20
CA ASN A 37 8.33 -5.21 5.65
C ASN A 37 8.08 -6.56 4.99
N CYS A 38 9.14 -7.27 4.63
CA CYS A 38 9.10 -8.58 4.00
C CYS A 38 10.33 -9.40 4.41
N ASP A 39 10.09 -10.60 4.91
CA ASP A 39 11.06 -11.68 5.03
C ASP A 39 10.50 -12.93 4.30
N PRO A 40 11.25 -14.05 4.20
CA PRO A 40 10.76 -15.23 3.49
C PRO A 40 9.42 -15.79 4.00
N ASP A 41 9.11 -15.59 5.28
CA ASP A 41 7.99 -16.23 5.97
C ASP A 41 6.79 -15.30 6.19
N ARG A 42 7.00 -13.98 6.07
CA ARG A 42 5.94 -13.00 6.30
C ARG A 42 6.17 -11.68 5.59
N ALA A 43 5.07 -11.03 5.25
CA ALA A 43 5.06 -9.67 4.75
C ALA A 43 4.00 -8.83 5.47
N PHE A 44 4.35 -7.61 5.84
CA PHE A 44 3.40 -6.62 6.35
C PHE A 44 3.02 -5.65 5.24
N VAL A 45 1.72 -5.65 4.91
CA VAL A 45 1.14 -4.87 3.82
C VAL A 45 0.19 -3.84 4.40
N ILE A 46 0.23 -2.62 3.86
CA ILE A 46 -0.75 -1.57 4.14
C ILE A 46 -1.55 -1.23 2.90
N THR A 47 -2.77 -0.75 3.09
CA THR A 47 -3.59 -0.13 2.06
C THR A 47 -4.61 0.81 2.71
N ASP A 48 -5.34 1.54 1.89
CA ASP A 48 -6.42 2.40 2.33
C ASP A 48 -7.65 1.58 2.76
N GLY A 49 -8.19 1.94 3.91
CA GLY A 49 -9.31 1.30 4.61
C GLY A 49 -10.69 1.84 4.23
N TYR A 50 -10.78 2.80 3.31
CA TYR A 50 -12.05 3.43 2.94
C TYR A 50 -13.09 2.40 2.49
N LYS A 51 -14.29 2.49 3.06
CA LYS A 51 -15.44 1.56 2.88
C LYS A 51 -15.24 0.15 3.47
N LEU A 52 -14.27 -0.07 4.36
CA LEU A 52 -13.96 -1.39 4.94
C LEU A 52 -14.18 -1.51 6.46
N GLU A 53 -14.22 -0.39 7.19
CA GLU A 53 -14.09 -0.34 8.67
C GLU A 53 -15.02 -1.28 9.43
N GLU A 54 -16.27 -1.46 9.00
CA GLU A 54 -17.24 -2.33 9.68
C GLU A 54 -17.32 -3.76 9.11
N LYS A 55 -16.66 -4.02 7.99
CA LYS A 55 -16.89 -5.24 7.17
C LYS A 55 -15.69 -6.16 7.06
N ILE A 56 -14.48 -5.67 7.37
CA ILE A 56 -13.25 -6.39 7.05
C ILE A 56 -13.19 -7.80 7.67
N GLY A 57 -13.72 -7.97 8.90
CA GLY A 57 -13.74 -9.26 9.59
C GLY A 57 -14.63 -10.33 8.94
N ALA A 58 -15.59 -9.93 8.10
CA ALA A 58 -16.48 -10.80 7.35
C ALA A 58 -16.08 -10.96 5.87
N CYS A 59 -15.07 -10.22 5.42
CA CYS A 59 -14.62 -10.25 4.03
C CYS A 59 -13.53 -11.31 3.81
N MET A 60 -13.50 -11.89 2.61
CA MET A 60 -12.34 -12.66 2.17
C MET A 60 -11.33 -11.70 1.54
N VAL A 61 -10.13 -11.63 2.12
CA VAL A 61 -9.02 -10.82 1.61
C VAL A 61 -8.08 -11.72 0.80
N ILE A 62 -7.70 -11.26 -0.38
CA ILE A 62 -6.75 -11.94 -1.26
C ILE A 62 -5.65 -10.94 -1.60
N VAL A 63 -4.41 -11.30 -1.27
CA VAL A 63 -3.23 -10.48 -1.56
C VAL A 63 -2.36 -11.21 -2.58
N LYS A 64 -2.14 -10.58 -3.73
CA LYS A 64 -1.27 -11.11 -4.79
C LYS A 64 0.03 -10.31 -4.85
N PHE A 65 1.13 -11.01 -4.66
CA PHE A 65 2.48 -10.48 -4.60
C PHE A 65 3.17 -10.44 -5.98
N PRO A 66 4.25 -9.65 -6.13
CA PRO A 66 5.03 -9.54 -7.38
C PRO A 66 5.64 -10.85 -7.88
N ASP A 67 6.06 -11.73 -6.97
CA ASP A 67 6.56 -13.09 -7.25
C ASP A 67 5.46 -14.07 -7.70
N LYS A 68 4.21 -13.59 -7.82
CA LYS A 68 2.99 -14.33 -8.16
C LYS A 68 2.41 -15.15 -7.00
N THR A 69 3.02 -15.11 -5.81
CA THR A 69 2.45 -15.70 -4.59
C THR A 69 1.10 -15.07 -4.29
N LYS A 70 0.15 -15.89 -3.86
CA LYS A 70 -1.17 -15.45 -3.40
C LYS A 70 -1.32 -15.87 -1.95
N VAL A 71 -1.75 -14.93 -1.12
CA VAL A 71 -2.03 -15.16 0.29
C VAL A 71 -3.49 -14.85 0.57
N TYR A 72 -4.07 -15.66 1.47
CA TYR A 72 -5.44 -15.54 1.95
C TYR A 72 -5.39 -15.28 3.47
N PRO A 73 -5.11 -14.06 3.91
CA PRO A 73 -4.97 -13.75 5.33
C PRO A 73 -6.28 -14.07 6.06
N CYS A 74 -6.18 -14.75 7.20
CA CYS A 74 -7.31 -14.86 8.12
C CYS A 74 -7.72 -13.48 8.63
N SER A 75 -8.99 -13.31 9.02
CA SER A 75 -9.51 -12.03 9.54
C SER A 75 -8.70 -11.50 10.73
N LYS A 76 -8.16 -12.37 11.58
CA LYS A 76 -7.27 -12.00 12.70
C LYS A 76 -5.94 -11.35 12.29
N TYR A 77 -5.54 -11.50 11.02
CA TYR A 77 -4.35 -10.91 10.43
C TYR A 77 -4.65 -9.63 9.64
N CYS A 78 -5.88 -9.11 9.73
CA CYS A 78 -6.31 -7.86 9.13
C CYS A 78 -6.77 -6.92 10.24
N ARG A 79 -6.31 -5.67 10.23
CA ARG A 79 -6.74 -4.65 11.20
C ARG A 79 -6.86 -3.31 10.51
N ILE A 80 -7.94 -2.60 10.79
CA ILE A 80 -8.13 -1.22 10.36
C ILE A 80 -7.93 -0.30 11.55
N GLU A 81 -7.16 0.75 11.35
CA GLU A 81 -6.97 1.81 12.33
C GLU A 81 -6.81 3.14 11.61
N ASN A 82 -7.60 4.15 12.00
CA ASN A 82 -7.62 5.49 11.40
C ASN A 82 -7.66 5.45 9.86
N GLY A 83 -8.62 4.72 9.28
CA GLY A 83 -8.76 4.63 7.83
C GLY A 83 -7.67 3.85 7.10
N MET A 84 -6.69 3.25 7.79
CA MET A 84 -5.66 2.41 7.17
C MET A 84 -5.89 0.94 7.48
N LEU A 85 -5.88 0.09 6.45
CA LEU A 85 -5.90 -1.36 6.59
C LEU A 85 -4.47 -1.92 6.58
N GLY A 86 -4.05 -2.50 7.69
CA GLY A 86 -2.84 -3.33 7.76
C GLY A 86 -3.18 -4.82 7.66
N ILE A 87 -2.34 -5.56 6.94
CA ILE A 87 -2.52 -6.98 6.63
C ILE A 87 -1.19 -7.68 6.88
N LEU A 88 -1.21 -8.69 7.76
CA LEU A 88 -0.09 -9.62 7.91
C LEU A 88 -0.30 -10.81 6.98
N CYS A 89 0.59 -10.95 6.01
CA CYS A 89 0.56 -12.03 5.02
C CYS A 89 1.59 -13.10 5.39
N VAL A 90 1.12 -14.32 5.58
CA VAL A 90 1.95 -15.51 5.77
C VAL A 90 1.65 -16.45 4.59
N PRO A 91 2.65 -16.91 3.82
CA PRO A 91 2.45 -17.85 2.74
C PRO A 91 1.92 -19.20 3.26
N GLU A 92 1.38 -20.02 2.36
CA GLU A 92 0.95 -21.39 2.72
C GLU A 92 2.14 -22.22 3.23
N ILE A 93 1.83 -23.29 3.98
CA ILE A 93 2.84 -24.24 4.48
C ILE A 93 3.76 -24.69 3.33
N ASP A 94 5.06 -24.74 3.61
CA ASP A 94 6.14 -25.07 2.67
C ASP A 94 6.36 -24.09 1.50
N LYS A 95 5.77 -22.88 1.56
CA LYS A 95 6.04 -21.79 0.63
C LYS A 95 6.71 -20.61 1.34
N THR A 96 7.55 -19.90 0.60
CA THR A 96 8.21 -18.67 1.05
C THR A 96 8.10 -17.59 -0.02
N PHE A 97 8.18 -16.33 0.38
CA PHE A 97 8.33 -15.22 -0.57
C PHE A 97 9.71 -15.26 -1.24
N ASP A 98 9.77 -14.99 -2.54
CA ASP A 98 11.05 -14.71 -3.20
C ASP A 98 11.49 -13.28 -2.87
N VAL A 99 12.38 -13.13 -1.90
CA VAL A 99 12.88 -11.83 -1.43
C VAL A 99 13.69 -11.04 -2.47
N ASN A 100 14.02 -11.64 -3.62
CA ASN A 100 14.58 -10.89 -4.76
C ASN A 100 13.51 -10.16 -5.55
N LEU A 101 12.27 -10.67 -5.53
CA LEU A 101 11.12 -10.14 -6.26
C LEU A 101 10.10 -9.43 -5.34
N VAL A 102 10.13 -9.71 -4.03
CA VAL A 102 9.24 -9.14 -3.03
C VAL A 102 10.05 -8.46 -1.95
N LYS A 103 9.90 -7.14 -1.80
CA LYS A 103 10.65 -6.35 -0.81
C LYS A 103 9.75 -5.35 -0.10
N GLY A 104 10.13 -5.00 1.13
CA GLY A 104 9.59 -3.82 1.80
C GLY A 104 10.10 -2.55 1.12
N ILE A 105 9.23 -1.56 0.97
CA ILE A 105 9.62 -0.23 0.51
C ILE A 105 10.31 0.53 1.64
N GLN A 106 11.34 1.31 1.30
CA GLN A 106 11.93 2.22 2.27
C GLN A 106 10.97 3.37 2.56
N VAL A 107 10.75 3.65 3.84
CA VAL A 107 9.94 4.77 4.31
C VAL A 107 10.78 6.05 4.31
N CYS A 108 10.26 7.12 3.72
CA CYS A 108 10.91 8.43 3.72
C CYS A 108 10.84 9.06 5.12
N ASP A 109 11.98 9.50 5.65
CA ASP A 109 12.11 10.09 6.99
C ASP A 109 12.23 11.62 6.97
N ARG A 110 12.46 12.21 5.80
CA ARG A 110 12.51 13.66 5.62
C ARG A 110 11.12 14.27 5.45
N VAL A 111 11.05 15.55 5.78
CA VAL A 111 9.89 16.42 5.50
C VAL A 111 9.75 16.60 3.98
N LEU A 112 8.51 16.58 3.51
CA LEU A 112 8.16 16.83 2.11
C LEU A 112 7.96 18.32 1.86
N GLU A 113 8.26 18.75 0.64
CA GLU A 113 8.14 20.17 0.26
C GLU A 113 7.09 20.39 -0.83
N MET A 114 6.52 21.60 -0.87
CA MET A 114 5.62 21.98 -1.96
C MET A 114 6.40 21.98 -3.28
N SER A 115 5.72 21.65 -4.38
CA SER A 115 6.35 21.51 -5.70
C SER A 115 7.42 20.43 -5.79
N GLU A 116 7.55 19.57 -4.77
CA GLU A 116 8.41 18.41 -4.86
C GLU A 116 7.86 17.41 -5.89
N LYS A 117 8.74 16.86 -6.72
CA LYS A 117 8.36 15.85 -7.71
C LYS A 117 8.20 14.49 -7.04
N ILE A 118 7.04 13.90 -7.27
CA ILE A 118 6.63 12.60 -6.74
C ILE A 118 6.09 11.71 -7.87
N PHE A 119 5.87 10.44 -7.53
CA PHE A 119 5.34 9.44 -8.45
C PHE A 119 4.29 8.59 -7.74
N VAL A 120 3.19 8.31 -8.43
CA VAL A 120 2.18 7.35 -7.96
C VAL A 120 2.33 6.06 -8.74
N TYR A 121 2.32 4.92 -8.07
CA TYR A 121 2.28 3.63 -8.74
C TYR A 121 0.85 3.30 -9.20
N GLU A 122 0.66 3.26 -10.51
CA GLU A 122 -0.62 2.92 -11.11
C GLU A 122 -0.70 1.41 -11.39
N GLY A 123 -1.47 0.68 -10.58
CA GLY A 123 -1.52 -0.79 -10.61
C GLY A 123 -2.14 -1.43 -11.86
N VAL A 124 -2.95 -0.67 -12.63
CA VAL A 124 -3.62 -1.15 -13.86
C VAL A 124 -2.62 -1.30 -14.99
N HIS A 125 -1.99 -0.20 -15.40
CA HIS A 125 -0.99 -0.17 -16.46
C HIS A 125 0.41 -0.54 -15.96
N ARG A 126 0.58 -0.75 -14.63
CA ARG A 126 1.86 -1.08 -13.98
C ARG A 126 2.95 -0.08 -14.37
N ARG A 127 2.71 1.20 -14.08
CA ARG A 127 3.65 2.29 -14.38
C ARG A 127 3.70 3.28 -13.22
N LEU A 128 4.75 4.09 -13.19
CA LEU A 128 4.84 5.26 -12.34
C LEU A 128 4.31 6.48 -13.08
N VAL A 129 3.36 7.18 -12.47
CA VAL A 129 2.82 8.44 -12.98
C VAL A 129 3.45 9.58 -12.18
N SER A 130 4.24 10.41 -12.85
CA SER A 130 4.88 11.55 -12.20
C SER A 130 3.93 12.72 -12.03
N GLY A 131 4.16 13.50 -10.98
CA GLY A 131 3.53 14.79 -10.75
C GLY A 131 4.30 15.55 -9.67
N TYR A 132 3.64 16.54 -9.10
CA TYR A 132 4.18 17.41 -8.08
C TYR A 132 3.18 17.58 -6.95
N ILE A 133 3.70 17.77 -5.74
CA ILE A 133 2.90 18.20 -4.59
C ILE A 133 2.40 19.62 -4.85
N THR A 134 1.09 19.82 -4.76
CA THR A 134 0.43 21.10 -5.04
C THR A 134 -0.04 21.82 -3.78
N ASN A 135 -0.33 21.09 -2.70
CA ASN A 135 -0.77 21.65 -1.43
C ASN A 135 -0.53 20.67 -0.27
N PHE A 136 -0.49 21.17 0.97
CA PHE A 136 -0.50 20.38 2.20
C PHE A 136 -1.73 20.71 3.05
N ASP A 137 -2.20 19.70 3.77
CA ASP A 137 -3.23 19.82 4.80
C ASP A 137 -2.90 18.81 5.91
N GLU A 138 -2.47 19.26 7.09
CA GLU A 138 -2.03 18.44 8.24
C GLU A 138 -1.51 17.02 7.92
N ASP A 139 -2.42 16.04 7.86
CA ASP A 139 -2.13 14.61 7.65
C ASP A 139 -2.10 14.17 6.17
N TYR A 140 -2.24 15.09 5.23
CA TYR A 140 -2.44 14.85 3.81
C TYR A 140 -1.69 15.86 2.94
N PHE A 141 -1.47 15.48 1.68
CA PHE A 141 -1.03 16.42 0.65
C PHE A 141 -1.77 16.15 -0.66
N SER A 142 -2.03 17.22 -1.40
CA SER A 142 -2.59 17.14 -2.75
C SER A 142 -1.49 17.11 -3.80
N HIS A 143 -1.75 16.43 -4.91
CA HIS A 143 -0.82 16.34 -6.03
C HIS A 143 -1.53 16.21 -7.38
N ASN A 144 -0.79 16.45 -8.46
CA ASN A 144 -1.33 16.47 -9.83
C ASN A 144 -0.94 15.27 -10.71
N CYS A 145 -0.54 14.14 -10.10
CA CYS A 145 -0.20 12.91 -10.82
C CYS A 145 -1.43 12.34 -11.55
N GLY A 146 -1.57 12.47 -12.87
CA GLY A 146 -2.77 11.98 -13.58
C GLY A 146 -2.93 10.46 -13.61
N VAL A 147 -3.62 9.87 -12.62
CA VAL A 147 -3.87 8.43 -12.50
C VAL A 147 -5.32 8.04 -12.83
N VAL A 148 -5.55 6.75 -13.11
CA VAL A 148 -6.90 6.17 -13.26
C VAL A 148 -7.52 5.77 -11.92
N GLU A 149 -8.83 5.52 -11.89
CA GLU A 149 -9.60 5.31 -10.65
C GLU A 149 -9.04 4.24 -9.69
N LEU A 150 -8.39 3.20 -10.21
CA LEU A 150 -7.84 2.11 -9.39
C LEU A 150 -6.56 2.48 -8.61
N ALA A 151 -5.98 3.66 -8.84
CA ALA A 151 -4.85 4.19 -8.09
C ALA A 151 -5.27 5.20 -7.00
N GLU A 152 -6.57 5.47 -6.86
CA GLU A 152 -7.12 6.45 -5.91
C GLU A 152 -6.93 6.04 -4.45
N TYR A 153 -7.01 4.74 -4.16
CA TYR A 153 -7.02 4.22 -2.79
C TYR A 153 -5.94 3.16 -2.61
N GLY A 154 -5.01 3.43 -1.70
CA GLY A 154 -3.96 2.49 -1.26
C GLY A 154 -2.72 2.43 -2.14
N ALA A 155 -2.70 3.11 -3.29
CA ALA A 155 -1.50 3.18 -4.13
C ALA A 155 -0.39 3.97 -3.41
N PRO A 156 0.88 3.50 -3.47
CA PRO A 156 1.97 4.27 -2.89
C PRO A 156 2.27 5.50 -3.73
N VAL A 157 2.56 6.58 -3.02
CA VAL A 157 3.22 7.77 -3.53
C VAL A 157 4.68 7.70 -3.09
N VAL A 158 5.60 7.92 -4.03
CA VAL A 158 7.04 7.85 -3.79
C VAL A 158 7.76 9.09 -4.30
N ASN A 159 8.92 9.38 -3.73
CA ASN A 159 9.79 10.44 -4.23
C ASN A 159 10.72 9.94 -5.37
N ARG A 160 11.70 10.77 -5.77
CA ARG A 160 12.67 10.45 -6.84
C ARG A 160 13.63 9.31 -6.52
N THR A 161 13.83 8.98 -5.25
CA THR A 161 14.68 7.87 -4.80
C THR A 161 13.90 6.56 -4.64
N GLY A 162 12.56 6.60 -4.81
CA GLY A 162 11.69 5.44 -4.65
C GLY A 162 11.27 5.17 -3.21
N GLU A 163 11.52 6.12 -2.30
CA GLU A 163 11.08 6.04 -0.92
C GLU A 163 9.59 6.39 -0.82
N PHE A 164 8.88 5.68 0.04
CA PHE A 164 7.47 5.87 0.31
C PHE A 164 7.23 7.17 1.08
N VAL A 165 6.48 8.10 0.49
CA VAL A 165 6.17 9.42 1.06
C VAL A 165 4.71 9.58 1.45
N GLY A 166 3.83 8.70 0.97
CA GLY A 166 2.42 8.71 1.32
C GLY A 166 1.61 7.64 0.60
N MET A 167 0.33 7.56 0.95
CA MET A 167 -0.62 6.60 0.39
C MET A 167 -1.83 7.32 -0.19
N SER A 168 -2.16 7.08 -1.46
CA SER A 168 -3.36 7.68 -2.08
C SER A 168 -4.62 7.32 -1.29
N CYS A 169 -5.45 8.31 -1.00
CA CYS A 169 -6.66 8.15 -0.19
C CYS A 169 -7.90 8.89 -0.71
N SER A 170 -7.81 9.72 -1.75
CA SER A 170 -8.97 10.43 -2.32
C SER A 170 -8.73 11.00 -3.72
N LEU A 171 -9.85 11.21 -4.46
CA LEU A 171 -9.95 11.94 -5.74
C LEU A 171 -10.92 13.15 -5.65
N GLU A 172 -11.19 13.71 -4.47
CA GLU A 172 -12.07 14.88 -4.41
C GLU A 172 -11.37 16.14 -4.93
N TYR A 173 -11.61 16.48 -6.20
CA TYR A 173 -11.12 17.65 -6.97
C TYR A 173 -9.60 17.70 -7.22
N HIS A 174 -8.78 17.19 -6.31
CA HIS A 174 -7.35 16.95 -6.43
C HIS A 174 -7.00 15.57 -5.84
N LEU A 175 -6.10 14.84 -6.49
CA LEU A 175 -5.60 13.59 -5.90
C LEU A 175 -4.90 13.91 -4.59
N SER A 176 -5.26 13.19 -3.55
CA SER A 176 -4.71 13.39 -2.22
C SER A 176 -4.17 12.08 -1.66
N ALA A 177 -3.10 12.21 -0.89
CA ALA A 177 -2.45 11.10 -0.21
C ALA A 177 -2.21 11.44 1.25
N THR A 178 -2.40 10.47 2.14
CA THR A 178 -2.00 10.59 3.54
C THR A 178 -0.48 10.65 3.60
N VAL A 179 0.07 11.64 4.30
CA VAL A 179 1.51 11.82 4.45
C VAL A 179 2.10 10.73 5.34
N VAL A 180 3.31 10.26 5.01
CA VAL A 180 3.94 9.15 5.72
C VAL A 180 4.16 9.40 7.22
N SER A 181 4.39 10.66 7.62
CA SER A 181 4.54 11.02 9.03
C SER A 181 3.26 10.77 9.84
N ALA A 182 2.08 10.96 9.24
CA ALA A 182 0.79 10.65 9.87
C ALA A 182 0.54 9.14 9.97
N LEU A 183 1.11 8.36 9.04
CA LEU A 183 0.93 6.92 8.97
C LEU A 183 1.89 6.12 9.87
N THR A 184 3.08 6.66 10.18
CA THR A 184 4.19 5.92 10.81
C THR A 184 3.79 5.29 12.15
N ASN A 185 3.13 6.06 13.02
CA ASN A 185 2.67 5.54 14.32
C ASN A 185 1.57 4.49 14.17
N ILE A 186 0.75 4.60 13.10
CA ILE A 186 -0.32 3.64 12.82
C ILE A 186 0.28 2.32 12.32
N PHE A 187 1.32 2.38 11.48
CA PHE A 187 2.05 1.20 11.01
C PHE A 187 2.52 0.35 12.17
N GLU A 188 3.20 0.97 13.13
CA GLU A 188 3.79 0.26 14.27
C GLU A 188 2.72 -0.34 15.18
N ARG A 189 1.66 0.40 15.52
CA ARG A 189 0.57 -0.13 16.36
C ARG A 189 -0.15 -1.31 15.71
N ILE A 190 -0.45 -1.23 14.41
CA ILE A 190 -1.06 -2.36 13.70
C ILE A 190 -0.08 -3.53 13.64
N ARG A 191 1.18 -3.29 13.29
CA ARG A 191 2.22 -4.32 13.19
C ARG A 191 2.38 -5.06 14.53
N GLU A 192 2.58 -4.34 15.62
CA GLU A 192 2.71 -4.92 16.97
C GLU A 192 1.49 -5.77 17.34
N THR A 193 0.28 -5.26 17.09
CA THR A 193 -0.94 -6.03 17.32
C THR A 193 -0.91 -7.33 16.52
N LEU A 194 -0.72 -7.25 15.20
CA LEU A 194 -0.83 -8.43 14.33
C LEU A 194 0.26 -9.48 14.62
N TYR A 195 1.44 -9.05 15.02
CA TYR A 195 2.55 -9.94 15.37
C TYR A 195 2.39 -10.59 16.76
N SER A 196 1.56 -10.01 17.63
CA SER A 196 1.25 -10.58 18.95
C SER A 196 0.24 -11.74 18.92
N VAL A 197 -0.44 -11.97 17.79
CA VAL A 197 -1.52 -12.96 17.63
C VAL A 197 -0.97 -14.40 17.40
N GLN A 198 0.25 -14.69 17.89
CA GLN A 198 0.90 -16.00 17.77
C GLN A 198 0.32 -17.03 18.73
#